data_AF-A0A381T0Q7-F1
#
_entry.id   AF-A0A381T0Q7-F1
#
_cell.length_a   1.000
_cell.length_b   1.000
_cell.length_c   1.000
_cell.angle_alpha   90.00
_cell.angle_beta   90.00
_cell.angle_gamma   90.00
#
_symmetry.space_group_name_H-M   'P 1'
#
loop_
_entity.id
_entity.type
_entity.pdbx_description
1 polymer ?
#
loop_
_entity_poly.entity_id
_entity_poly.type
_entity_poly.pdbx_seq_one_letter_code
_entity_poly.pdbx_strand_id
1 'polypeptide(L)'
;MPPPSASMVAPLRCLYSIIACVDGFKREVHSRALVQPDDQPDVADVATCPNCSVSTEHEVLRRTPRGSGEDLLVKCMDCGDVHNIELRPPKAVSITATLSDGSLSTSDIIEVDEDEVISVGDLFEHDEAQWEVTRIDGAASQPFDGLPAGDIRALWAVRKDRAVVRLTMTDGEDSVASSIECEPDRVFTCGTILEIDGRRWRIRALHTGKGRTLRGSREASELRRMYLHLPAKRRY
;
A
#
# COMPACT_ATOMS: atom_id res chain seq x y z
N MET A 1 -34.90 -6.13 22.55
CA MET A 1 -33.50 -6.02 22.10
C MET A 1 -33.47 -6.35 20.62
N PRO A 2 -33.26 -5.37 19.73
CA PRO A 2 -33.01 -5.65 18.32
C PRO A 2 -31.54 -6.05 18.10
N PRO A 3 -31.21 -6.84 17.06
CA PRO A 3 -29.83 -7.20 16.74
C PRO A 3 -29.05 -6.00 16.17
N PRO A 4 -27.72 -5.98 16.29
CA PRO A 4 -26.90 -4.90 15.73
C PRO A 4 -26.96 -4.91 14.20
N SER A 5 -27.20 -3.72 13.68
CA SER A 5 -27.25 -3.35 12.27
C SER A 5 -25.93 -3.71 11.58
N ALA A 6 -26.00 -4.57 10.56
CA ALA A 6 -24.91 -4.74 9.61
C ALA A 6 -24.79 -3.44 8.80
N SER A 7 -23.73 -2.67 9.05
CA SER A 7 -23.37 -1.56 8.18
C SER A 7 -22.78 -2.16 6.92
N MET A 8 -23.54 -2.08 5.82
CA MET A 8 -23.04 -2.32 4.47
C MET A 8 -22.01 -1.24 4.18
N VAL A 9 -20.72 -1.61 4.18
CA VAL A 9 -19.67 -0.77 3.59
C VAL A 9 -19.83 -0.89 2.08
N ALA A 10 -20.03 0.25 1.43
CA ALA A 10 -20.21 0.34 0.00
C ALA A 10 -18.95 -0.18 -0.71
N PRO A 11 -19.07 -0.93 -1.82
CA PRO A 11 -17.91 -1.20 -2.67
C PRO A 11 -17.38 0.13 -3.18
N LEU A 12 -16.09 0.35 -2.98
CA LEU A 12 -15.33 1.44 -3.57
C LEU A 12 -15.64 1.47 -5.06
N ARG A 13 -16.08 2.63 -5.54
CA ARG A 13 -16.30 2.89 -6.95
C ARG A 13 -14.96 2.81 -7.66
N CYS A 14 -14.66 1.64 -8.23
CA CYS A 14 -13.65 1.48 -9.27
C CYS A 14 -14.10 2.26 -10.50
N LEU A 15 -13.63 3.50 -10.63
CA LEU A 15 -13.59 4.22 -11.90
C LEU A 15 -12.39 3.71 -12.69
N TYR A 16 -12.54 2.55 -13.33
CA TYR A 16 -11.60 2.13 -14.37
C TYR A 16 -12.30 2.19 -15.72
N SER A 17 -11.88 3.18 -16.53
CA SER A 17 -12.01 3.11 -17.98
C SER A 17 -11.23 1.90 -18.48
N ILE A 18 -11.83 1.17 -19.42
CA ILE A 18 -11.22 0.03 -20.10
C ILE A 18 -9.91 0.48 -20.76
N ILE A 19 -8.78 0.00 -20.25
CA ILE A 19 -7.60 -0.31 -21.06
C ILE A 19 -7.06 -1.63 -20.52
N ALA A 20 -7.46 -2.73 -21.16
CA ALA A 20 -6.86 -4.04 -20.95
C ALA A 20 -5.53 -4.09 -21.73
N CYS A 21 -4.45 -4.42 -21.04
CA CYS A 21 -3.23 -4.96 -21.64
C CYS A 21 -2.69 -6.00 -20.66
N VAL A 22 -2.89 -7.28 -20.97
CA VAL A 22 -2.14 -8.37 -20.33
C VAL A 22 -0.90 -8.64 -21.18
N ASP A 23 0.18 -8.97 -20.47
CA ASP A 23 1.51 -9.43 -20.92
C ASP A 23 2.64 -8.38 -20.90
N GLY A 24 3.12 -8.12 -19.68
CA GLY A 24 4.55 -8.03 -19.36
C GLY A 24 5.35 -6.90 -20.00
N PHE A 25 5.28 -5.69 -19.45
CA PHE A 25 6.46 -4.85 -19.19
C PHE A 25 6.10 -3.63 -18.32
N LYS A 26 6.84 -3.41 -17.23
CA LYS A 26 6.74 -2.24 -16.35
C LYS A 26 6.83 -0.93 -17.15
N ARG A 27 5.99 0.06 -16.82
CA ARG A 27 6.36 1.47 -16.92
C ARG A 27 5.55 2.34 -15.97
N GLU A 28 6.26 2.97 -15.04
CA GLU A 28 5.80 4.08 -14.22
C GLU A 28 5.34 5.23 -15.11
N VAL A 29 4.21 5.86 -14.76
CA VAL A 29 3.84 7.17 -15.30
C VAL A 29 3.88 8.18 -14.17
N HIS A 30 4.98 8.94 -14.11
CA HIS A 30 4.96 10.25 -13.49
C HIS A 30 4.07 11.16 -14.35
N SER A 31 2.86 11.48 -13.89
CA SER A 31 2.00 12.47 -14.54
C SER A 31 1.92 13.74 -13.70
N ARG A 32 2.76 14.71 -14.08
CA ARG A 32 2.44 16.13 -13.89
C ARG A 32 2.40 16.79 -15.27
N ALA A 33 1.31 16.56 -15.98
CA ALA A 33 0.94 17.34 -17.16
C ALA A 33 -0.58 17.58 -17.12
N LEU A 34 -0.94 18.86 -17.07
CA LEU A 34 -2.31 19.34 -17.11
C LEU A 34 -2.84 19.15 -18.54
N VAL A 35 -3.78 18.22 -18.75
CA VAL A 35 -4.46 18.03 -20.04
C VAL A 35 -5.72 18.90 -20.07
N GLN A 36 -5.92 19.64 -21.16
CA GLN A 36 -7.06 20.52 -21.38
C GLN A 36 -8.32 19.74 -21.80
N PRO A 37 -9.55 20.28 -21.59
CA PRO A 37 -10.79 19.50 -21.60
C PRO A 37 -11.37 19.09 -22.97
N ASP A 38 -10.82 19.53 -24.10
CA ASP A 38 -11.45 19.38 -25.43
C ASP A 38 -10.66 18.52 -26.44
N ASP A 39 -9.52 17.93 -26.06
CA ASP A 39 -8.87 16.87 -26.86
C ASP A 39 -9.35 15.52 -26.33
N GLN A 40 -10.48 15.02 -26.86
CA GLN A 40 -10.84 13.61 -26.68
C GLN A 40 -9.79 12.80 -27.46
N PRO A 41 -8.88 12.06 -26.81
CA PRO A 41 -7.95 11.23 -27.55
C PRO A 41 -8.77 10.26 -28.39
N ASP A 42 -8.44 10.11 -29.67
CA ASP A 42 -8.95 9.01 -30.49
C ASP A 42 -8.48 7.71 -29.84
N VAL A 43 -9.29 7.16 -28.92
CA VAL A 43 -8.99 5.90 -28.23
C VAL A 43 -9.32 4.79 -29.21
N ALA A 44 -8.29 4.28 -29.90
CA ALA A 44 -8.42 3.11 -30.75
C ALA A 44 -8.51 1.84 -29.88
N ASP A 45 -9.51 0.99 -30.13
CA ASP A 45 -9.64 -0.32 -29.50
C ASP A 45 -8.61 -1.30 -30.13
N VAL A 46 -7.48 -1.49 -29.46
CA VAL A 46 -6.38 -2.36 -29.93
C VAL A 46 -6.45 -3.74 -29.25
N ALA A 47 -6.35 -4.80 -30.04
CA ALA A 47 -6.31 -6.18 -29.55
C ALA A 47 -5.46 -7.08 -30.46
N THR A 48 -5.02 -8.23 -29.96
CA THR A 48 -4.30 -9.23 -30.76
C THR A 48 -5.25 -9.97 -31.68
N CYS A 49 -5.05 -9.83 -33.00
CA CYS A 49 -5.87 -10.54 -33.98
C CYS A 49 -5.41 -12.00 -34.11
N PRO A 50 -6.31 -13.00 -34.02
CA PRO A 50 -5.95 -14.43 -34.16
C PRO A 50 -5.46 -14.78 -35.57
N ASN A 51 -5.85 -14.01 -36.59
CA ASN A 51 -5.41 -14.22 -37.96
C ASN A 51 -4.06 -13.53 -38.25
N CYS A 52 -3.85 -12.30 -37.77
CA CYS A 52 -2.60 -11.57 -37.99
C CYS A 52 -1.49 -11.96 -37.00
N SER A 53 -1.85 -12.53 -35.84
CA SER A 53 -0.95 -12.83 -34.72
C SER A 53 -0.16 -11.62 -34.22
N VAL A 54 -0.69 -10.41 -34.43
CA VAL A 54 -0.13 -9.13 -33.98
C VAL A 54 -1.26 -8.27 -33.41
N SER A 55 -0.90 -7.27 -32.60
CA SER A 55 -1.84 -6.28 -32.07
C SER A 55 -2.25 -5.31 -33.17
N THR A 56 -3.54 -5.26 -33.49
CA THR A 56 -4.11 -4.38 -34.52
C THR A 56 -5.31 -3.64 -33.97
N GLU A 57 -5.71 -2.58 -34.66
CA GLU A 57 -6.98 -1.89 -34.38
C GLU A 57 -8.17 -2.78 -34.77
N HIS A 58 -9.21 -2.73 -33.95
CA HIS A 58 -10.43 -3.50 -34.13
C HIS A 58 -11.67 -2.59 -34.03
N GLU A 59 -12.60 -2.77 -34.96
CA GLU A 59 -13.93 -2.15 -34.89
C GLU A 59 -14.87 -3.04 -34.07
N VAL A 60 -15.50 -2.48 -33.04
CA VAL A 60 -16.48 -3.21 -32.22
C VAL A 60 -17.84 -3.23 -32.91
N LEU A 61 -18.26 -4.41 -33.38
CA LEU A 61 -19.55 -4.61 -34.05
C LEU A 61 -20.69 -4.85 -33.06
N ARG A 62 -20.44 -5.57 -31.97
CA ARG A 62 -21.49 -5.93 -31.00
C ARG A 62 -20.91 -6.16 -29.60
N ARG A 63 -21.58 -5.62 -28.59
CA ARG A 63 -21.29 -5.90 -27.16
C ARG A 63 -22.39 -6.77 -26.56
N THR A 64 -22.01 -7.83 -25.86
CA THR A 64 -22.96 -8.76 -25.22
C THR A 64 -22.60 -8.97 -23.76
N PRO A 65 -23.42 -8.50 -22.80
CA PRO A 65 -23.19 -8.79 -21.39
C PRO A 65 -23.23 -10.30 -21.12
N ARG A 66 -22.23 -10.81 -20.39
CA ARG A 66 -22.12 -12.23 -20.03
C ARG A 66 -21.37 -12.37 -18.70
N GLY A 67 -22.00 -13.00 -17.71
CA GLY A 67 -21.40 -13.15 -16.38
C GLY A 67 -21.08 -11.79 -15.75
N SER A 68 -19.85 -11.61 -15.26
CA SER A 68 -19.32 -10.36 -14.68
C SER A 68 -18.72 -9.39 -15.71
N GLY A 69 -18.75 -9.69 -17.02
CA GLY A 69 -18.21 -8.80 -18.05
C GLY A 69 -19.00 -8.84 -19.36
N GLU A 70 -18.32 -8.65 -20.49
CA GLU A 70 -18.94 -8.63 -21.83
C GLU A 70 -18.14 -9.37 -22.91
N ASP A 71 -18.84 -9.89 -23.91
CA ASP A 71 -18.24 -10.42 -25.14
C ASP A 71 -18.37 -9.36 -26.23
N LEU A 72 -17.23 -9.03 -26.85
CA LEU A 72 -17.15 -8.13 -27.99
C LEU A 72 -17.02 -8.94 -29.26
N LEU A 73 -17.99 -8.80 -30.18
CA LEU A 73 -17.79 -9.21 -31.57
C LEU A 73 -17.05 -8.06 -32.25
N VAL A 74 -15.82 -8.32 -32.67
CA VAL A 74 -14.93 -7.32 -33.25
C VAL A 74 -14.51 -7.69 -34.65
N LYS A 75 -14.13 -6.68 -35.44
CA LYS A 75 -13.58 -6.85 -36.78
C LYS A 75 -12.19 -6.23 -36.85
N CYS A 76 -11.19 -7.01 -37.22
CA CYS A 76 -9.83 -6.52 -37.44
C CYS A 76 -9.81 -5.54 -38.63
N MET A 77 -9.20 -4.37 -38.44
CA MET A 77 -9.11 -3.36 -39.50
C MET A 77 -8.06 -3.71 -40.58
N ASP A 78 -7.07 -4.54 -40.25
CA ASP A 78 -5.98 -4.92 -41.16
C ASP A 78 -6.36 -6.08 -42.08
N CYS A 79 -6.96 -7.15 -41.53
CA CYS A 79 -7.30 -8.35 -42.31
C CYS A 79 -8.81 -8.58 -42.51
N GLY A 80 -9.66 -7.79 -41.85
CA GLY A 80 -11.12 -7.90 -41.96
C GLY A 80 -11.74 -9.09 -41.22
N ASP A 81 -10.95 -9.90 -40.50
CA ASP A 81 -11.43 -11.06 -39.74
C ASP A 81 -12.35 -10.63 -38.60
N VAL A 82 -13.45 -11.37 -38.42
CA VAL A 82 -14.46 -11.10 -37.38
C VAL A 82 -14.40 -12.21 -36.33
N HIS A 83 -14.06 -11.85 -35.10
CA HIS A 83 -13.94 -12.79 -33.99
C HIS A 83 -14.47 -12.18 -32.68
N ASN A 84 -14.56 -13.02 -31.64
CA ASN A 84 -14.98 -12.58 -30.32
C ASN A 84 -13.78 -12.32 -29.42
N ILE A 85 -13.87 -11.26 -28.62
CA ILE A 85 -12.99 -10.97 -27.49
C ILE A 85 -13.83 -11.07 -26.21
N GLU A 86 -13.36 -11.86 -25.25
CA GLU A 86 -14.00 -12.01 -23.95
C GLU A 86 -13.36 -11.03 -22.97
N LEU A 87 -14.13 -10.05 -22.51
CA LEU A 87 -13.73 -9.15 -21.44
C LEU A 87 -14.40 -9.61 -20.15
N ARG A 88 -13.60 -10.10 -19.20
CA ARG A 88 -14.06 -10.47 -17.87
C ARG A 88 -13.11 -9.86 -16.84
N PRO A 89 -13.64 -9.17 -15.81
CA PRO A 89 -12.81 -8.79 -14.69
C PRO A 89 -12.29 -10.06 -13.98
N PRO A 90 -11.05 -10.02 -13.46
CA PRO A 90 -10.52 -11.11 -12.66
C PRO A 90 -11.42 -11.37 -11.45
N LYS A 91 -11.34 -12.58 -10.90
CA LYS A 91 -12.12 -12.94 -9.71
C LYS A 91 -11.46 -12.31 -8.49
N ALA A 92 -12.26 -11.75 -7.58
CA ALA A 92 -11.76 -11.36 -6.28
C ALA A 92 -11.57 -12.59 -5.37
N VAL A 93 -10.47 -12.62 -4.64
CA VAL A 93 -10.14 -13.60 -3.58
C VAL A 93 -9.98 -12.89 -2.25
N SER A 94 -10.29 -13.58 -1.17
CA SER A 94 -10.17 -13.07 0.19
C SER A 94 -8.95 -13.65 0.89
N ILE A 95 -8.02 -12.79 1.27
CA ILE A 95 -6.77 -13.16 1.94
C ILE A 95 -6.90 -12.82 3.43
N THR A 96 -6.54 -13.76 4.30
CA THR A 96 -6.43 -13.49 5.74
C THR A 96 -5.11 -12.79 6.02
N ALA A 97 -5.18 -11.54 6.48
CA ALA A 97 -4.04 -10.73 6.83
C ALA A 97 -3.95 -10.52 8.35
N THR A 98 -2.75 -10.68 8.90
CA THR A 98 -2.41 -10.25 10.25
C THR A 98 -1.75 -8.88 10.17
N LEU A 99 -2.46 -7.87 10.67
CA LEU A 99 -2.10 -6.47 10.64
C LEU A 99 -1.51 -6.07 11.99
N SER A 100 -0.23 -5.68 12.00
CA SER A 100 0.52 -5.30 13.19
C SER A 100 0.74 -3.78 13.29
N ASP A 101 0.16 -3.17 14.32
CA ASP A 101 0.36 -1.78 14.72
C ASP A 101 1.12 -1.73 16.05
N GLY A 102 2.44 -1.57 15.98
CA GLY A 102 3.32 -1.51 17.13
C GLY A 102 3.31 -2.80 17.95
N SER A 103 2.59 -2.80 19.08
CA SER A 103 2.42 -3.99 19.96
C SER A 103 1.06 -4.66 19.82
N LEU A 104 0.17 -4.11 19.01
CA LEU A 104 -1.15 -4.66 18.74
C LEU A 104 -1.12 -5.39 17.40
N SER A 105 -1.73 -6.56 17.35
CA SER A 105 -1.92 -7.30 16.11
C SER A 105 -3.37 -7.73 16.02
N THR A 106 -3.98 -7.49 14.86
CA THR A 106 -5.36 -7.88 14.56
C THR A 106 -5.34 -8.73 13.29
N SER A 107 -6.25 -9.70 13.20
CA SER A 107 -6.46 -10.47 11.96
C SER A 107 -7.69 -9.95 11.25
N ASP A 108 -7.57 -9.69 9.95
CA ASP A 108 -8.65 -9.19 9.11
C ASP A 108 -8.60 -9.83 7.71
N ILE A 109 -9.64 -9.60 6.91
CA ILE A 109 -9.76 -10.14 5.56
C ILE A 109 -9.63 -9.00 4.54
N ILE A 110 -8.75 -9.19 3.57
CA ILE A 110 -8.51 -8.25 2.47
C ILE A 110 -9.00 -8.88 1.17
N GLU A 111 -9.74 -8.14 0.36
CA GLU A 111 -10.19 -8.57 -0.97
C GLU A 111 -9.21 -8.06 -2.03
N VAL A 112 -8.73 -8.97 -2.88
CA VAL A 112 -7.71 -8.71 -3.90
C VAL A 112 -8.07 -9.48 -5.17
N ASP A 113 -7.69 -8.99 -6.35
CA ASP A 113 -7.87 -9.73 -7.61
C ASP A 113 -6.97 -10.98 -7.64
N GLU A 114 -7.49 -12.12 -8.08
CA GLU A 114 -6.86 -13.45 -8.03
C GLU A 114 -5.47 -13.49 -8.72
N ASP A 115 -5.32 -12.73 -9.79
CA ASP A 115 -4.12 -12.65 -10.63
C ASP A 115 -3.13 -11.58 -10.18
N GLU A 116 -3.46 -10.76 -9.18
CA GLU A 116 -2.56 -9.77 -8.62
C GLU A 116 -1.40 -10.45 -7.88
N VAL A 117 -0.16 -10.08 -8.19
CA VAL A 117 1.02 -10.63 -7.51
C VAL A 117 1.41 -9.72 -6.35
N ILE A 118 1.24 -10.21 -5.12
CA ILE A 118 1.65 -9.52 -3.90
C ILE A 118 3.06 -9.94 -3.54
N SER A 119 3.92 -8.97 -3.23
CA SER A 119 5.32 -9.14 -2.86
C SER A 119 5.62 -8.57 -1.47
N VAL A 120 6.66 -9.10 -0.84
CA VAL A 120 7.18 -8.54 0.42
C VAL A 120 7.74 -7.14 0.15
N GLY A 121 7.31 -6.17 0.96
CA GLY A 121 7.63 -4.75 0.80
C GLY A 121 6.54 -3.93 0.09
N ASP A 122 5.50 -4.58 -0.45
CA ASP A 122 4.39 -3.87 -1.07
C ASP A 122 3.59 -3.07 -0.04
N LEU A 123 3.11 -1.90 -0.46
CA LEU A 123 2.29 -1.00 0.34
C LEU A 123 0.83 -1.06 -0.11
N PHE A 124 -0.10 -1.18 0.83
CA PHE A 124 -1.53 -1.16 0.56
C PHE A 124 -2.30 -0.38 1.62
N GLU A 125 -3.52 0.05 1.28
CA GLU A 125 -4.42 0.77 2.17
C GLU A 125 -5.52 -0.16 2.67
N HIS A 126 -5.75 -0.16 3.99
CA HIS A 126 -6.84 -0.91 4.62
C HIS A 126 -7.22 -0.24 5.95
N ASP A 127 -8.52 -0.09 6.19
CA ASP A 127 -9.08 0.54 7.40
C ASP A 127 -8.44 1.92 7.72
N GLU A 128 -8.40 2.80 6.71
CA GLU A 128 -7.84 4.16 6.81
C GLU A 128 -6.35 4.23 7.21
N ALA A 129 -5.61 3.13 7.10
CA ALA A 129 -4.18 3.05 7.39
C ALA A 129 -3.39 2.46 6.23
N GLN A 130 -2.11 2.84 6.14
CA GLN A 130 -1.17 2.26 5.17
C GLN A 130 -0.35 1.15 5.81
N TRP A 131 -0.24 0.02 5.12
CA TRP A 131 0.39 -1.20 5.60
C TRP A 131 1.46 -1.69 4.61
N GLU A 132 2.58 -2.18 5.13
CA GLU A 132 3.65 -2.80 4.33
C GLU A 132 3.67 -4.31 4.57
N VAL A 133 3.66 -5.09 3.50
CA VAL A 133 3.77 -6.55 3.55
C VAL A 133 5.14 -6.96 4.06
N THR A 134 5.18 -7.79 5.10
CA THR A 134 6.43 -8.26 5.74
C THR A 134 6.65 -9.76 5.62
N ARG A 135 5.59 -10.53 5.34
CA ARG A 135 5.67 -11.98 5.13
C ARG A 135 4.46 -12.44 4.33
N ILE A 136 4.69 -13.41 3.46
CA ILE A 136 3.66 -14.10 2.68
C ILE A 136 3.85 -15.60 2.86
N ASP A 137 2.79 -16.29 3.29
CA ASP A 137 2.76 -17.76 3.36
C ASP A 137 1.75 -18.29 2.35
N GLY A 138 2.22 -19.21 1.49
CA GLY A 138 1.40 -19.93 0.52
C GLY A 138 1.17 -21.39 0.93
N ALA A 139 1.14 -22.29 -0.06
CA ALA A 139 0.93 -23.72 0.19
C ALA A 139 2.15 -24.44 0.79
N ALA A 140 3.36 -23.95 0.53
CA ALA A 140 4.60 -24.52 1.05
C ALA A 140 4.82 -24.15 2.53
N SER A 141 5.71 -24.89 3.20
CA SER A 141 6.05 -24.64 4.61
C SER A 141 7.00 -23.46 4.82
N GLN A 142 7.51 -22.84 3.75
CA GLN A 142 8.42 -21.70 3.82
C GLN A 142 7.74 -20.44 3.28
N PRO A 143 8.08 -19.26 3.83
CA PRO A 143 7.61 -17.99 3.29
C PRO A 143 8.10 -17.74 1.87
N PHE A 144 7.34 -16.94 1.12
CA PHE A 144 7.66 -16.50 -0.23
C PHE A 144 7.97 -15.00 -0.27
N ASP A 145 8.80 -14.59 -1.23
CA ASP A 145 9.06 -13.17 -1.50
C ASP A 145 7.93 -12.51 -2.31
N GLY A 146 7.13 -13.31 -3.02
CA GLY A 146 5.92 -12.87 -3.71
C GLY A 146 5.11 -14.04 -4.27
N LEU A 147 3.79 -13.88 -4.35
CA LEU A 147 2.84 -14.87 -4.86
C LEU A 147 1.62 -14.19 -5.50
N PRO A 148 0.97 -14.84 -6.50
CA PRO A 148 -0.38 -14.48 -6.91
C PRO A 148 -1.34 -14.53 -5.72
N ALA A 149 -2.27 -13.58 -5.63
CA ALA A 149 -3.24 -13.46 -4.54
C ALA A 149 -4.02 -14.77 -4.32
N GLY A 150 -4.40 -15.46 -5.41
CA GLY A 150 -5.09 -16.74 -5.35
C GLY A 150 -4.31 -17.87 -4.65
N ASP A 151 -2.98 -17.76 -4.55
CA ASP A 151 -2.11 -18.76 -3.93
C ASP A 151 -1.73 -18.44 -2.48
N ILE A 152 -2.09 -17.25 -1.98
CA ILE A 152 -1.75 -16.78 -0.63
C ILE A 152 -2.72 -17.36 0.39
N ARG A 153 -2.18 -18.01 1.43
CA ARG A 153 -2.97 -18.52 2.56
C ARG A 153 -3.02 -17.56 3.73
N ALA A 154 -1.91 -16.87 3.98
CA ALA A 154 -1.79 -15.90 5.05
C ALA A 154 -0.79 -14.80 4.70
N LEU A 155 -1.14 -13.58 5.08
CA LEU A 155 -0.34 -12.38 4.86
C LEU A 155 -0.02 -11.73 6.22
N TRP A 156 1.18 -11.17 6.39
CA TRP A 156 1.49 -10.29 7.52
C TRP A 156 1.91 -8.93 7.01
N ALA A 157 1.36 -7.88 7.62
CA ALA A 157 1.69 -6.52 7.29
C ALA A 157 1.89 -5.67 8.55
N VAL A 158 2.73 -4.66 8.43
CA VAL A 158 3.03 -3.71 9.51
C VAL A 158 2.60 -2.31 9.07
N ARG A 159 1.94 -1.59 9.96
CA ARG A 159 1.48 -0.22 9.71
C ARG A 159 2.66 0.73 9.44
N LYS A 160 2.57 1.56 8.40
CA LYS A 160 3.65 2.46 7.93
C LYS A 160 3.28 3.93 7.76
N ASP A 161 2.00 4.29 7.82
CA ASP A 161 1.54 5.70 7.79
C ASP A 161 2.01 6.53 9.01
N ARG A 162 2.36 5.88 10.13
CA ARG A 162 2.82 6.55 11.36
C ARG A 162 3.97 5.82 12.05
N ALA A 163 4.78 6.57 12.80
CA ALA A 163 5.84 6.02 13.65
C ALA A 163 5.56 6.32 15.14
N VAL A 164 5.61 5.26 15.95
CA VAL A 164 5.50 5.36 17.42
C VAL A 164 6.88 5.22 18.04
N VAL A 165 7.45 6.33 18.49
CA VAL A 165 8.79 6.36 19.07
C VAL A 165 8.72 6.33 20.59
N ARG A 166 9.29 5.27 21.20
CA ARG A 166 9.35 5.14 22.66
C ARG A 166 10.34 6.14 23.26
N LEU A 167 9.99 6.73 24.38
CA LEU A 167 10.76 7.73 25.08
C LEU A 167 11.22 7.22 26.45
N THR A 168 12.39 7.67 26.87
CA THR A 168 12.85 7.55 28.25
C THR A 168 13.31 8.92 28.69
N MET A 169 12.56 9.50 29.61
CA MET A 169 12.69 10.87 30.07
C MET A 169 13.31 10.85 31.46
N THR A 170 14.55 11.30 31.56
CA THR A 170 15.34 11.25 32.79
C THR A 170 15.50 12.64 33.39
N ASP A 171 15.07 12.81 34.64
CA ASP A 171 15.27 14.00 35.45
C ASP A 171 16.05 13.64 36.72
N GLY A 172 17.32 14.08 36.79
CA GLY A 172 18.21 13.68 37.88
C GLY A 172 18.37 12.17 37.95
N GLU A 173 17.86 11.58 39.02
CA GLU A 173 17.89 10.14 39.30
C GLU A 173 16.61 9.41 38.82
N ASP A 174 15.54 10.16 38.52
CA ASP A 174 14.25 9.63 38.13
C ASP A 174 14.16 9.42 36.62
N SER A 175 13.54 8.33 36.18
CA SER A 175 13.31 8.05 34.75
C SER A 175 11.90 7.54 34.48
N VAL A 176 11.21 8.18 33.55
CA VAL A 176 9.84 7.83 33.14
C VAL A 176 9.83 7.37 31.69
N ALA A 177 9.08 6.31 31.41
CA ALA A 177 8.84 5.83 30.05
C ALA A 177 7.58 6.48 29.47
N SER A 178 7.66 6.89 28.20
CA SER A 178 6.53 7.44 27.45
C SER A 178 6.66 7.06 25.97
N SER A 179 5.78 7.55 25.10
CA SER A 179 5.85 7.40 23.65
C SER A 179 5.24 8.62 22.96
N ILE A 180 5.73 8.93 21.76
CA ILE A 180 5.12 9.91 20.87
C ILE A 180 4.78 9.25 19.54
N GLU A 181 3.69 9.71 18.95
CA GLU A 181 3.29 9.38 17.59
C GLU A 181 3.67 10.54 16.66
N CYS A 182 4.25 10.23 15.52
CA CYS A 182 4.65 11.22 14.53
C CYS A 182 4.74 10.61 13.13
N GLU A 183 4.90 11.47 12.13
CA GLU A 183 5.18 11.05 10.75
C GLU A 183 6.48 10.22 10.67
N PRO A 184 6.52 9.16 9.85
CA PRO A 184 7.67 8.25 9.76
C PRO A 184 8.98 8.93 9.32
N ASP A 185 8.89 9.93 8.45
CA ASP A 185 10.01 10.71 7.90
C ASP A 185 10.47 11.84 8.83
N ARG A 186 9.76 12.09 9.93
CA ARG A 186 10.14 13.13 10.91
C ARG A 186 11.53 12.86 11.47
N VAL A 187 12.44 13.81 11.26
CA VAL A 187 13.82 13.70 11.71
C VAL A 187 14.01 14.20 13.14
N PHE A 188 14.54 13.34 14.01
CA PHE A 188 14.97 13.70 15.35
C PHE A 188 16.49 13.87 15.39
N THR A 189 16.95 14.95 16.03
CA THR A 189 18.39 15.29 16.10
C THR A 189 18.86 15.37 17.54
N CYS A 190 19.96 14.67 17.86
CA CYS A 190 20.60 14.74 19.17
C CYS A 190 20.97 16.18 19.54
N GLY A 191 20.64 16.58 20.77
CA GLY A 191 20.90 17.91 21.31
C GLY A 191 19.74 18.89 21.14
N THR A 192 18.75 18.57 20.30
CA THR A 192 17.53 19.37 20.10
C THR A 192 16.61 19.29 21.32
N ILE A 193 15.83 20.35 21.54
CA ILE A 193 14.79 20.38 22.56
C ILE A 193 13.46 19.96 21.94
N LEU A 194 12.80 19.00 22.59
CA LEU A 194 11.45 18.56 22.30
C LEU A 194 10.53 18.97 23.45
N GLU A 195 9.30 19.37 23.14
CA GLU A 195 8.27 19.62 24.13
C GLU A 195 7.34 18.41 24.22
N ILE A 196 7.17 17.88 25.44
CA ILE A 196 6.33 16.73 25.73
C ILE A 196 5.55 17.08 27.00
N ASP A 197 4.22 17.00 26.95
CA ASP A 197 3.31 17.32 28.06
C ASP A 197 3.61 18.69 28.72
N GLY A 198 3.88 19.70 27.89
CA GLY A 198 4.22 21.07 28.33
C GLY A 198 5.58 21.21 29.02
N ARG A 199 6.41 20.17 29.02
CA ARG A 199 7.78 20.20 29.56
C ARG A 199 8.81 20.09 28.44
N ARG A 200 9.92 20.80 28.60
CA ARG A 200 11.03 20.79 27.63
C ARG A 200 12.05 19.72 27.98
N TRP A 201 12.44 18.95 26.98
CA TRP A 201 13.36 17.83 27.10
C TRP A 201 14.42 17.89 26.01
N ARG A 202 15.69 17.70 26.37
CA ARG A 202 16.79 17.64 25.41
C ARG A 202 17.05 16.19 24.99
N ILE A 203 17.04 15.92 23.70
CA ILE A 203 17.39 14.61 23.14
C ILE A 203 18.87 14.33 23.41
N ARG A 204 19.17 13.30 24.18
CA ARG A 204 20.54 12.88 24.54
C ARG A 204 21.06 11.79 23.61
N ALA A 205 20.23 10.83 23.26
CA ALA A 205 20.61 9.70 22.42
C ALA A 205 19.40 9.15 21.66
N LEU A 206 19.68 8.64 20.47
CA LEU A 206 18.72 8.00 19.57
C LEU A 206 19.09 6.51 19.43
N HIS A 207 18.14 5.59 19.53
CA HIS A 207 18.41 4.15 19.45
C HIS A 207 17.60 3.50 18.33
N THR A 208 18.29 2.89 17.38
CA THR A 208 17.70 2.26 16.18
C THR A 208 17.65 0.73 16.26
N GLY A 209 17.85 0.15 17.45
CA GLY A 209 17.96 -1.29 17.66
C GLY A 209 19.35 -1.88 17.35
N LYS A 210 20.05 -1.37 16.34
CA LYS A 210 21.45 -1.78 16.02
C LYS A 210 22.50 -1.08 16.89
N GLY A 211 22.14 0.01 17.56
CA GLY A 211 23.08 0.78 18.38
C GLY A 211 22.49 2.09 18.87
N ARG A 212 23.28 2.86 19.64
CA ARG A 212 22.91 4.20 20.12
C ARG A 212 23.68 5.27 19.35
N THR A 213 22.96 6.18 18.74
CA THR A 213 23.48 7.39 18.11
C THR A 213 23.53 8.48 19.17
N LEU A 214 24.74 8.89 19.58
CA LEU A 214 24.96 9.97 20.55
C LEU A 214 25.10 11.35 19.89
N ARG A 215 25.34 11.37 18.57
CA ARG A 215 25.50 12.58 17.75
C ARG A 215 24.89 12.33 16.37
N GLY A 216 24.21 13.34 15.82
CA GLY A 216 23.55 13.25 14.52
C GLY A 216 22.03 13.13 14.65
N SER A 217 21.41 12.74 13.54
CA SER A 217 19.96 12.69 13.36
C SER A 217 19.49 11.35 12.81
N ARG A 218 18.23 11.00 13.03
CA ARG A 218 17.56 9.80 12.52
C ARG A 218 16.09 10.10 12.24
N GLU A 219 15.53 9.42 11.25
CA GLU A 219 14.09 9.44 10.97
C GLU A 219 13.32 8.65 12.03
N ALA A 220 12.06 9.00 12.26
CA ALA A 220 11.19 8.35 13.24
C ALA A 220 11.00 6.86 12.93
N SER A 221 10.89 6.51 11.65
CA SER A 221 10.78 5.14 11.13
C SER A 221 11.92 4.22 11.59
N GLU A 222 13.12 4.77 11.77
CA GLU A 222 14.30 4.01 12.20
C GLU A 222 14.45 3.91 13.72
N LEU A 223 13.66 4.69 14.48
CA LEU A 223 13.85 4.85 15.92
C LEU A 223 13.05 3.83 16.72
N ARG A 224 13.78 3.04 17.50
CA ARG A 224 13.21 2.15 18.51
C ARG A 224 12.98 2.87 19.84
N ARG A 225 13.87 3.80 20.20
CA ARG A 225 13.78 4.60 21.44
C ARG A 225 14.58 5.90 21.38
N MET A 226 14.08 6.96 22.02
CA MET A 226 14.83 8.18 22.33
C MET A 226 15.04 8.35 23.83
N TYR A 227 16.24 8.81 24.19
CA TYR A 227 16.59 9.15 25.56
C TYR A 227 16.65 10.66 25.70
N LEU A 228 15.90 11.21 26.64
CA LEU A 228 15.77 12.64 26.85
C LEU A 228 16.12 13.00 28.29
N HIS A 229 16.73 14.16 28.46
CA HIS A 229 17.10 14.71 29.76
C HIS A 229 16.55 16.13 29.88
N LEU A 230 16.37 16.64 31.10
CA LEU A 230 16.09 18.06 31.26
C LEU A 230 17.21 18.91 30.61
N PRO A 231 16.85 19.97 29.88
CA PRO A 231 17.83 20.91 29.35
C PRO A 231 18.57 21.56 30.52
N ALA A 232 19.89 21.66 30.43
CA ALA A 232 20.70 22.34 31.43
C ALA A 232 20.16 23.76 31.65
N LYS A 233 19.97 24.17 32.90
CA LYS A 233 19.63 25.56 33.24
C LYS A 233 20.72 26.46 32.65
N ARG A 234 20.33 27.46 31.86
CA ARG A 234 21.25 28.54 31.45
C ARG A 234 21.81 29.14 32.74
N ARG A 235 23.11 28.99 32.98
CA ARG A 235 23.79 29.80 33.99
C ARG A 235 23.80 31.23 33.44
N TYR A 236 23.16 32.14 34.18
CA TYR A 236 23.20 33.58 33.92
C TYR A 236 24.44 34.15 34.61
#